data_AF-A0A822BD45-F1
#
_entry.id   AF-A0A822BD45-F1
#
_cell.length_a   1.000
_cell.length_b   1.000
_cell.length_c   1.000
_cell.angle_alpha   90.00
_cell.angle_beta   90.00
_cell.angle_gamma   90.00
#
_symmetry.space_group_name_H-M   'P 1'
#
loop_
_entity.id
_entity.type
_entity.pdbx_description
1 polymer ?
#
loop_
_entity_poly.entity_id
_entity_poly.type
_entity_poly.pdbx_seq_one_letter_code
_entity_poly.pdbx_strand_id
1 'polypeptide(L)'
;MINEQSSHGLEETFIDLNFKEQERFIRFEDLFSKPRILILGEAGSGKTTICQHAAYSWACGTLWQNRFEWLFYIKMRNLNENIYPSRQEKYVLIDIIINECFKESTFIEIDRRKLEFQIAHSSNILWILDGCDERIIPSHLITIERQLLSKPNLLLTSRPYGTHSCHYDMKVNVQGFTDDDIKAYTEKYFSYLKRTTAKNYHEFVLNSPQLQKVAHIPVCLQLICILWDSNQTRGLNIIKKAGQLYEKMCEYLLRRYLLKFHGLCTSALASKDVFEHSSAKPYRILEYLAFIAAQSNIFAINGEQISNITDQLFMDVLQSGLLKQKSKDHSPVLVENVYYFIHRSFQEYLCACYMRRELTSTCVEKQKEVIRFLADHKYFRRMRQTFQFFFDLDRSDACMKEFWSAIGREPRDLIGLRHFSRMMQYFLDGTCVLETEDKTNIHRRTIDVIKRWILNKDRRPHDSANFYLVEWSIDVISEQIWLDAFKEDLFIEIPSERRYFMPELWSERNIHELRNIYGQIPKD
;
A
#
# COMPACT_ATOMS: atom_id res chain seq x y z
N MET A 1 -15.91 -12.13 6.94
CA MET A 1 -14.70 -12.12 7.79
C MET A 1 -14.06 -10.75 7.90
N ILE A 2 -13.82 -9.95 6.84
CA ILE A 2 -13.28 -8.57 7.04
C ILE A 2 -14.25 -7.67 7.85
N ASN A 3 -15.55 -8.01 7.90
CA ASN A 3 -16.57 -7.39 8.76
C ASN A 3 -17.44 -8.41 9.53
N GLU A 4 -17.04 -9.69 9.62
CA GLU A 4 -17.84 -10.74 10.32
C GLU A 4 -16.91 -11.61 11.19
N GLN A 5 -15.97 -10.99 11.90
CA GLN A 5 -15.51 -11.59 13.14
C GLN A 5 -16.49 -11.11 14.19
N SER A 6 -17.21 -12.03 14.82
CA SER A 6 -17.85 -11.75 16.11
C SER A 6 -16.81 -11.16 17.05
N SER A 7 -17.23 -10.30 17.98
CA SER A 7 -16.35 -9.67 18.98
C SER A 7 -15.39 -10.66 19.66
N HIS A 8 -15.80 -11.92 19.81
CA HIS A 8 -14.97 -13.01 20.37
C HIS A 8 -13.77 -13.42 19.50
N GLY A 9 -13.86 -13.39 18.16
CA GLY A 9 -12.74 -13.81 17.30
C GLY A 9 -11.60 -12.79 17.22
N LEU A 10 -11.89 -11.52 17.53
CA LEU A 10 -10.91 -10.44 17.55
C LEU A 10 -9.99 -10.56 18.76
N GLU A 11 -10.52 -10.93 19.93
CA GLU A 11 -9.77 -11.13 21.17
C GLU A 11 -8.78 -12.31 21.07
N GLU A 12 -9.28 -13.47 20.61
CA GLU A 12 -8.46 -14.69 20.56
C GLU A 12 -7.31 -14.60 19.55
N THR A 13 -7.36 -13.65 18.61
CA THR A 13 -6.35 -13.48 17.56
C THR A 13 -5.60 -12.15 17.60
N PHE A 14 -5.92 -11.26 18.56
CA PHE A 14 -5.27 -9.95 18.64
C PHE A 14 -3.80 -10.05 19.04
N ILE A 15 -2.97 -9.24 18.38
CA ILE A 15 -1.59 -8.97 18.74
C ILE A 15 -1.41 -7.46 18.82
N ASP A 16 -0.73 -7.00 19.86
CA ASP A 16 -0.44 -5.59 20.04
C ASP A 16 0.32 -5.03 18.84
N LEU A 17 -0.10 -3.86 18.37
CA LEU A 17 0.64 -3.14 17.35
C LEU A 17 1.82 -2.43 17.99
N ASN A 18 2.95 -2.43 17.29
CA ASN A 18 4.09 -1.63 17.69
C ASN A 18 3.87 -0.16 17.34
N PHE A 19 4.16 0.72 18.29
CA PHE A 19 4.08 2.16 18.10
C PHE A 19 5.46 2.78 18.12
N LYS A 20 5.66 3.80 17.28
CA LYS A 20 6.91 4.52 17.19
C LYS A 20 6.71 6.03 17.26
N GLU A 21 7.40 6.70 18.19
CA GLU A 21 7.50 8.16 18.29
C GLU A 21 8.98 8.56 18.15
N GLN A 22 9.32 9.40 17.15
CA GLN A 22 10.68 9.92 16.96
C GLN A 22 11.78 8.84 17.10
N GLU A 23 11.59 7.70 16.43
CA GLU A 23 12.50 6.55 16.48
C GLU A 23 12.45 5.64 17.73
N ARG A 24 11.67 5.97 18.76
CA ARG A 24 11.50 5.15 19.97
C ARG A 24 10.23 4.31 19.93
N PHE A 25 10.35 3.04 20.33
CA PHE A 25 9.21 2.16 20.50
C PHE A 25 8.43 2.49 21.78
N ILE A 26 7.12 2.53 21.66
CA ILE A 26 6.18 2.74 22.77
C ILE A 26 5.28 1.52 22.85
N ARG A 27 5.16 0.94 24.05
CA ARG A 27 4.22 -0.16 24.29
C ARG A 27 2.80 0.38 24.34
N PHE A 28 1.84 -0.43 23.91
CA PHE A 28 0.43 -0.04 23.89
C PHE A 28 -0.07 0.42 25.27
N GLU A 29 0.29 -0.31 26.32
CA GLU A 29 -0.06 0.00 27.72
C GLU A 29 0.49 1.36 28.20
N ASP A 30 1.62 1.80 27.64
CA ASP A 30 2.35 3.00 28.03
C ASP A 30 1.90 4.27 27.26
N LEU A 31 1.00 4.11 26.30
CA LEU A 31 0.50 5.21 25.46
C LEU A 31 0.06 6.42 26.30
N PHE A 32 -0.69 6.19 27.39
CA PHE A 32 -1.20 7.25 28.26
C PHE A 32 -0.20 7.82 29.26
N SER A 33 1.11 7.67 29.03
CA SER A 33 2.12 8.53 29.69
C SER A 33 1.93 10.02 29.38
N LYS A 34 1.18 10.33 28.31
CA LYS A 34 0.67 11.67 27.97
C LYS A 34 -0.86 11.64 27.81
N PRO A 35 -1.58 12.74 28.07
CA PRO A 35 -3.04 12.72 28.07
C PRO A 35 -3.65 12.72 26.66
N ARG A 36 -3.06 13.41 25.67
CA ARG A 36 -3.63 13.46 24.31
C ARG A 36 -2.69 12.84 23.30
N ILE A 37 -3.16 11.80 22.61
CA ILE A 37 -2.35 10.91 21.78
C ILE A 37 -2.96 10.85 20.39
N LEU A 38 -2.12 11.07 19.38
CA LEU A 38 -2.48 10.85 17.98
C LEU A 38 -1.76 9.59 17.45
N ILE A 39 -2.53 8.56 17.13
CA ILE A 39 -2.08 7.36 16.44
C ILE A 39 -2.25 7.56 14.92
N LEU A 40 -1.14 7.51 14.19
CA LEU A 40 -1.12 7.56 12.73
C LEU A 40 -0.82 6.20 12.11
N GLY A 41 -1.37 5.96 10.92
CA GLY A 41 -1.04 4.77 10.14
C GLY A 41 -1.78 4.73 8.81
N GLU A 42 -1.27 3.97 7.86
CA GLU A 42 -1.90 3.78 6.55
C GLU A 42 -3.20 2.97 6.65
N ALA A 43 -4.02 2.96 5.59
CA ALA A 43 -5.21 2.11 5.52
C ALA A 43 -4.81 0.63 5.72
N GLY A 44 -5.54 -0.12 6.55
CA GLY A 44 -5.23 -1.53 6.83
C GLY A 44 -4.13 -1.77 7.87
N SER A 45 -3.59 -0.73 8.51
CA SER A 45 -2.56 -0.86 9.55
C SER A 45 -3.09 -1.35 10.91
N GLY A 46 -4.41 -1.49 11.10
CA GLY A 46 -5.00 -1.96 12.37
C GLY A 46 -5.41 -0.87 13.37
N LYS A 47 -5.47 0.41 12.98
CA LYS A 47 -5.91 1.52 13.87
C LYS A 47 -7.27 1.30 14.53
N THR A 48 -8.30 0.94 13.76
CA THR A 48 -9.63 0.65 14.32
C THR A 48 -9.59 -0.59 15.23
N THR A 49 -8.82 -1.60 14.86
CA THR A 49 -8.62 -2.82 15.65
C THR A 49 -8.05 -2.48 17.03
N ILE A 50 -7.08 -1.57 17.10
CA ILE A 50 -6.48 -1.17 18.38
C ILE A 50 -7.40 -0.28 19.23
N CYS A 51 -8.24 0.56 18.62
CA CYS A 51 -9.29 1.28 19.35
C CYS A 51 -10.30 0.32 19.98
N GLN A 52 -10.72 -0.71 19.22
CA GLN A 52 -11.62 -1.73 19.72
C GLN A 52 -10.98 -2.57 20.83
N HIS A 53 -9.72 -2.95 20.66
CA HIS A 53 -8.97 -3.66 21.68
C HIS A 53 -8.80 -2.81 22.96
N ALA A 54 -8.50 -1.52 22.84
CA ALA A 54 -8.43 -0.58 23.96
C ALA A 54 -9.73 -0.57 24.77
N ALA A 55 -10.86 -0.39 24.08
CA ALA A 55 -12.18 -0.35 24.70
C ALA A 55 -12.54 -1.67 25.37
N TYR A 56 -12.26 -2.79 24.70
CA TYR A 56 -12.50 -4.14 25.20
C TYR A 56 -11.66 -4.45 26.45
N SER A 57 -10.33 -4.31 26.36
CA SER A 57 -9.40 -4.59 27.45
C SER A 57 -9.67 -3.71 28.67
N TRP A 58 -10.07 -2.45 28.45
CA TRP A 58 -10.54 -1.59 29.54
C TRP A 58 -11.80 -2.15 30.20
N ALA A 59 -12.81 -2.55 29.43
CA ALA A 59 -14.06 -3.12 29.95
C ALA A 59 -13.86 -4.45 30.69
N CYS A 60 -12.87 -5.25 30.27
CA CYS A 60 -12.50 -6.52 30.91
C CYS A 60 -11.64 -6.35 32.18
N GLY A 61 -11.21 -5.13 32.51
CA GLY A 61 -10.40 -4.91 33.70
C GLY A 61 -8.89 -5.15 33.51
N THR A 62 -8.40 -5.26 32.27
CA THR A 62 -6.99 -5.60 31.98
C THR A 62 -6.13 -4.42 31.52
N LEU A 63 -6.74 -3.32 31.10
CA LEU A 63 -6.04 -2.13 30.61
C LEU A 63 -6.55 -0.80 31.21
N TRP A 64 -5.66 -0.03 31.86
CA TRP A 64 -5.88 1.35 32.35
C TRP A 64 -6.98 1.57 33.42
N GLN A 65 -7.36 0.55 34.20
CA GLN A 65 -8.37 0.65 35.27
C GLN A 65 -7.95 1.63 36.37
N ASN A 66 -6.63 1.76 36.59
CA ASN A 66 -6.07 2.71 37.55
C ASN A 66 -6.04 4.16 37.04
N ARG A 67 -6.45 4.43 35.80
CA ARG A 67 -6.39 5.77 35.18
C ARG A 67 -7.76 6.28 34.73
N PHE A 68 -8.61 5.40 34.20
CA PHE A 68 -9.87 5.78 33.59
C PHE A 68 -11.02 5.00 34.21
N GLU A 69 -12.00 5.73 34.75
CA GLU A 69 -13.26 5.22 35.28
C GLU A 69 -14.31 5.07 34.18
N TRP A 70 -14.17 5.81 33.09
CA TRP A 70 -15.05 5.76 31.93
C TRP A 70 -14.25 5.76 30.64
N LEU A 71 -14.76 5.07 29.63
CA LEU A 71 -14.22 5.07 28.28
C LEU A 71 -15.38 5.25 27.28
N PHE A 72 -15.29 6.27 26.44
CA PHE A 72 -16.23 6.48 25.34
C PHE A 72 -15.54 6.26 24.00
N TYR A 73 -16.03 5.28 23.25
CA TYR A 73 -15.52 4.94 21.92
C TYR A 73 -16.45 5.47 20.84
N ILE A 74 -15.98 6.47 20.09
CA ILE A 74 -16.75 7.16 19.06
C ILE A 74 -16.06 6.99 17.72
N LYS A 75 -16.78 6.44 16.75
CA LYS A 75 -16.32 6.36 15.37
C LYS A 75 -16.62 7.68 14.68
N MET A 76 -15.60 8.43 14.30
CA MET A 76 -15.77 9.78 13.74
C MET A 76 -16.56 9.77 12.43
N ARG A 77 -16.48 8.69 11.65
CA ARG A 77 -17.28 8.49 10.43
C ARG A 77 -18.79 8.42 10.68
N ASN A 78 -19.22 8.17 11.93
CA ASN A 78 -20.64 8.09 12.27
C ASN A 78 -21.26 9.49 12.50
N LEU A 79 -20.44 10.53 12.66
CA LEU A 79 -20.91 11.91 12.86
C LEU A 79 -21.32 12.55 11.53
N ASN A 80 -22.40 12.05 10.93
CA ASN A 80 -22.87 12.42 9.60
C ASN A 80 -24.39 12.63 9.57
N GLU A 81 -24.90 13.15 8.44
CA GLU A 81 -26.32 13.55 8.28
C GLU A 81 -27.30 12.36 8.36
N ASN A 82 -26.84 11.14 8.11
CA ASN A 82 -27.69 9.96 8.12
C ASN A 82 -27.94 9.42 9.51
N ILE A 83 -26.91 9.43 10.35
CA ILE A 83 -27.01 8.97 11.73
C ILE A 83 -27.55 10.09 12.62
N TYR A 84 -27.24 11.35 12.31
CA TYR A 84 -27.67 12.53 13.06
C TYR A 84 -28.30 13.59 12.14
N PRO A 85 -29.54 13.38 11.64
CA PRO A 85 -30.17 14.30 10.69
C PRO A 85 -30.48 15.68 11.28
N SER A 86 -30.08 16.75 10.57
CA SER A 86 -30.30 18.14 10.98
C SER A 86 -31.77 18.54 11.19
N ARG A 87 -32.69 17.80 10.54
CA ARG A 87 -34.14 18.07 10.55
C ARG A 87 -34.88 17.49 11.75
N GLN A 88 -34.27 16.55 12.48
CA GLN A 88 -34.96 15.88 13.59
C GLN A 88 -34.84 16.70 14.86
N GLU A 89 -33.63 16.90 15.38
CA GLU A 89 -33.40 17.64 16.61
C GLU A 89 -32.00 18.29 16.61
N LYS A 90 -31.82 19.27 17.50
CA LYS A 90 -30.50 19.84 17.77
C LYS A 90 -29.74 18.92 18.72
N TYR A 91 -28.86 18.11 18.15
CA TYR A 91 -28.00 17.23 18.93
C TYR A 91 -27.07 18.01 19.86
N VAL A 92 -26.83 17.42 21.03
CA VAL A 92 -25.79 17.77 21.98
C VAL A 92 -24.86 16.58 22.21
N LEU A 93 -23.72 16.79 22.86
CA LEU A 93 -22.68 15.77 23.03
C LEU A 93 -23.20 14.45 23.63
N ILE A 94 -24.11 14.52 24.60
CA ILE A 94 -24.68 13.35 25.26
C ILE A 94 -25.52 12.48 24.30
N ASP A 95 -26.15 13.07 23.27
CA ASP A 95 -26.93 12.30 22.29
C ASP A 95 -26.01 11.41 21.46
N ILE A 96 -24.83 11.93 21.10
CA ILE A 96 -23.78 11.17 20.43
C ILE A 96 -23.30 10.04 21.32
N ILE A 97 -23.04 10.31 22.60
CA ILE A 97 -22.53 9.28 23.52
C ILE A 97 -23.56 8.16 23.70
N ILE A 98 -24.83 8.49 23.90
CA ILE A 98 -25.90 7.49 24.03
C ILE A 98 -26.00 6.64 22.74
N ASN A 99 -26.02 7.27 21.57
CA ASN A 99 -26.21 6.56 20.30
C ASN A 99 -24.96 5.78 19.84
N GLU A 100 -23.74 6.23 20.16
CA GLU A 100 -22.52 5.52 19.78
C GLU A 100 -22.13 4.43 20.77
N CYS A 101 -22.36 4.64 22.07
CA CYS A 101 -21.85 3.75 23.12
C CYS A 101 -22.94 2.84 23.74
N PHE A 102 -24.23 3.20 23.62
CA PHE A 102 -25.30 2.50 24.33
C PHE A 102 -26.52 2.12 23.48
N LYS A 103 -26.51 2.34 22.16
CA LYS A 103 -27.66 2.08 21.29
C LYS A 103 -28.21 0.64 21.35
N GLU A 104 -27.34 -0.33 21.62
CA GLU A 104 -27.69 -1.75 21.68
C GLU A 104 -27.99 -2.23 23.12
N SER A 105 -27.93 -1.36 24.13
CA SER A 105 -28.18 -1.76 25.51
C SER A 105 -29.67 -1.89 25.78
N THR A 106 -30.23 -3.08 25.52
CA THR A 106 -31.62 -3.43 25.86
C THR A 106 -31.85 -3.60 27.38
N PHE A 107 -30.77 -3.67 28.17
CA PHE A 107 -30.80 -4.01 29.60
C PHE A 107 -30.38 -2.87 30.54
N ILE A 108 -30.00 -1.70 30.01
CA ILE A 108 -29.50 -0.58 30.80
C ILE A 108 -30.43 0.62 30.59
N GLU A 109 -31.19 0.97 31.62
CA GLU A 109 -31.88 2.26 31.65
C GLU A 109 -30.84 3.34 31.92
N ILE A 110 -30.57 4.17 30.90
CA ILE A 110 -29.54 5.21 30.98
C ILE A 110 -30.16 6.43 31.64
N ASP A 111 -29.77 6.72 32.88
CA ASP A 111 -30.03 8.01 33.49
C ASP A 111 -29.19 9.09 32.80
N ARG A 112 -29.82 9.78 31.85
CA ARG A 112 -29.21 10.85 31.05
C ARG A 112 -28.59 11.93 31.94
N ARG A 113 -29.27 12.37 33.00
CA ARG A 113 -28.78 13.46 33.86
C ARG A 113 -27.54 13.03 34.64
N LYS A 114 -27.54 11.80 35.14
CA LYS A 114 -26.37 11.23 35.83
C LYS A 114 -25.18 11.11 34.87
N LEU A 115 -25.42 10.64 33.64
CA LEU A 115 -24.35 10.53 32.63
C LEU A 115 -23.80 11.90 32.21
N GLU A 116 -24.67 12.88 31.97
CA GLU A 116 -24.27 14.28 31.70
C GLU A 116 -23.43 14.85 32.85
N PHE A 117 -23.83 14.61 34.10
CA PHE A 117 -23.07 15.03 35.27
C PHE A 117 -21.67 14.41 35.30
N GLN A 118 -21.55 13.10 35.01
CA GLN A 118 -20.25 12.42 34.96
C GLN A 118 -19.37 12.98 33.84
N ILE A 119 -19.91 13.19 32.64
CA ILE A 119 -19.17 13.73 31.49
C ILE A 119 -18.65 15.15 31.76
N ALA A 120 -19.37 15.94 32.55
CA ALA A 120 -18.99 17.31 32.88
C ALA A 120 -17.96 17.41 34.00
N HIS A 121 -17.95 16.48 34.96
CA HIS A 121 -17.18 16.63 36.20
C HIS A 121 -16.08 15.58 36.41
N SER A 122 -16.08 14.45 35.69
CA SER A 122 -15.02 13.44 35.83
C SER A 122 -13.80 13.81 35.00
N SER A 123 -12.63 13.86 35.64
CA SER A 123 -11.33 13.99 34.97
C SER A 123 -10.82 12.66 34.41
N ASN A 124 -11.41 11.53 34.82
CA ASN A 124 -10.91 10.18 34.58
C ASN A 124 -11.67 9.49 33.44
N ILE A 125 -11.99 10.24 32.39
CA ILE A 125 -12.68 9.74 31.19
C ILE A 125 -11.69 9.65 30.05
N LEU A 126 -11.57 8.47 29.43
CA LEU A 126 -10.87 8.28 28.16
C LEU A 126 -11.81 8.44 26.98
N TRP A 127 -11.46 9.32 26.05
CA TRP A 127 -12.15 9.52 24.78
C TRP A 127 -11.36 8.85 23.65
N ILE A 128 -11.96 7.87 22.97
CA ILE A 128 -11.38 7.27 21.76
C ILE A 128 -12.15 7.76 20.56
N LEU A 129 -11.48 8.53 19.70
CA LEU A 129 -12.01 9.05 18.44
C LEU A 129 -11.35 8.32 17.27
N ASP A 130 -12.05 7.34 16.71
CA ASP A 130 -11.51 6.50 15.64
C ASP A 130 -11.85 7.03 14.25
N GLY A 131 -10.83 7.16 13.41
CA GLY A 131 -10.97 7.55 12.00
C GLY A 131 -11.16 9.06 11.81
N CYS A 132 -10.36 9.90 12.44
CA CYS A 132 -10.46 11.36 12.27
C CYS A 132 -10.26 11.84 10.83
N ASP A 133 -9.54 11.11 9.98
CA ASP A 133 -9.43 11.43 8.54
C ASP A 133 -10.69 11.05 7.77
N GLU A 134 -11.58 10.24 8.36
CA GLU A 134 -12.81 9.77 7.74
C GLU A 134 -13.97 10.75 7.85
N ARG A 135 -13.76 11.90 8.49
CA ARG A 135 -14.84 12.85 8.80
C ARG A 135 -15.23 13.75 7.63
N ILE A 136 -16.54 13.83 7.40
CA ILE A 136 -17.24 14.92 6.69
C ILE A 136 -18.32 15.36 7.67
N ILE A 137 -18.07 16.45 8.41
CA ILE A 137 -18.93 16.84 9.53
C ILE A 137 -19.97 17.87 9.02
N PRO A 138 -21.28 17.56 9.12
CA PRO A 138 -22.34 18.52 8.83
C PRO A 138 -22.24 19.76 9.72
N SER A 139 -22.72 20.90 9.20
CA SER A 139 -22.61 22.19 9.89
C SER A 139 -23.19 22.21 11.31
N HIS A 140 -24.27 21.47 11.57
CA HIS A 140 -24.90 21.40 12.91
C HIS A 140 -24.10 20.58 13.92
N LEU A 141 -23.21 19.68 13.47
CA LEU A 141 -22.36 18.84 14.34
C LEU A 141 -20.97 19.42 14.61
N ILE A 142 -20.56 20.48 13.91
CA ILE A 142 -19.23 21.11 14.06
C ILE A 142 -18.93 21.46 15.52
N THR A 143 -19.93 21.98 16.25
CA THR A 143 -19.75 22.34 17.67
C THR A 143 -19.47 21.12 18.53
N ILE A 144 -20.13 20.00 18.27
CA ILE A 144 -19.92 18.75 19.01
C ILE A 144 -18.56 18.14 18.66
N GLU A 145 -18.17 18.15 17.38
CA GLU A 145 -16.83 17.73 16.95
C GLU A 145 -15.75 18.53 17.70
N ARG A 146 -15.89 19.86 17.76
CA ARG A 146 -14.95 20.71 18.51
C ARG A 146 -14.91 20.36 20.00
N GLN A 147 -16.07 20.07 20.60
CA GLN A 147 -16.12 19.62 22.00
C GLN A 147 -15.38 18.29 22.18
N LEU A 148 -15.62 17.29 21.32
CA LEU A 148 -14.93 15.99 21.34
C LEU A 148 -13.41 16.15 21.20
N LEU A 149 -12.97 16.91 20.19
CA LEU A 149 -11.55 17.17 19.95
C LEU A 149 -10.89 17.97 21.08
N SER A 150 -11.66 18.71 21.89
CA SER A 150 -11.14 19.47 23.04
C SER A 150 -11.02 18.65 24.33
N LYS A 151 -11.55 17.41 24.38
CA LYS A 151 -11.57 16.61 25.61
C LYS A 151 -10.15 16.26 26.12
N PRO A 152 -9.91 16.29 27.45
CA PRO A 152 -8.68 15.71 28.00
C PRO A 152 -8.68 14.19 27.81
N ASN A 153 -7.53 13.53 27.96
CA ASN A 153 -7.41 12.07 27.90
C ASN A 153 -8.01 11.50 26.60
N LEU A 154 -7.36 11.81 25.48
CA LEU A 154 -7.91 11.65 24.15
C LEU A 154 -6.99 10.77 23.29
N LEU A 155 -7.52 9.66 22.78
CA LEU A 155 -6.90 8.84 21.75
C LEU A 155 -7.53 9.15 20.40
N LEU A 156 -6.75 9.71 19.49
CA LEU A 156 -7.18 9.98 18.12
C LEU A 156 -6.50 8.99 17.18
N THR A 157 -7.24 8.39 16.25
CA THR A 157 -6.62 7.67 15.15
C THR A 157 -6.82 8.41 13.84
N SER A 158 -5.78 8.44 13.01
CA SER A 158 -5.91 9.01 11.67
C SER A 158 -4.87 8.48 10.67
N ARG A 159 -5.06 8.80 9.39
CA ARG A 159 -4.03 8.65 8.36
C ARG A 159 -3.03 9.82 8.40
N PRO A 160 -1.79 9.63 7.91
CA PRO A 160 -0.76 10.67 7.92
C PRO A 160 -1.14 11.99 7.22
N TYR A 161 -2.04 11.91 6.24
CA TYR A 161 -2.48 13.06 5.44
C TYR A 161 -3.78 13.70 5.96
N GLY A 162 -4.32 13.22 7.08
CA GLY A 162 -5.53 13.78 7.68
C GLY A 162 -5.28 15.19 8.22
N THR A 163 -6.25 16.09 8.07
CA THR A 163 -6.21 17.40 8.72
C THR A 163 -6.57 17.24 10.19
N HIS A 164 -5.64 17.54 11.09
CA HIS A 164 -5.85 17.49 12.54
C HIS A 164 -5.89 18.91 13.09
N SER A 165 -7.09 19.43 13.35
CA SER A 165 -7.27 20.79 13.87
C SER A 165 -7.18 20.85 15.40
N CYS A 166 -6.52 19.89 16.04
CA CYS A 166 -6.51 19.72 17.49
C CYS A 166 -5.09 19.47 18.01
N HIS A 167 -4.82 19.98 19.22
CA HIS A 167 -3.55 19.76 19.93
C HIS A 167 -3.41 18.31 20.39
N TYR A 168 -2.21 17.76 20.35
CA TYR A 168 -1.87 16.44 20.89
C TYR A 168 -0.50 16.52 21.55
N ASP A 169 -0.33 15.79 22.65
CA ASP A 169 0.88 15.78 23.47
C ASP A 169 1.88 14.72 23.02
N MET A 170 1.38 13.68 22.35
CA MET A 170 2.16 12.56 21.82
C MET A 170 1.65 12.20 20.43
N LYS A 171 2.58 11.89 19.52
CA LYS A 171 2.25 11.44 18.16
C LYS A 171 3.00 10.16 17.85
N VAL A 172 2.26 9.08 17.66
CA VAL A 172 2.81 7.75 17.40
C VAL A 172 2.41 7.25 16.03
N ASN A 173 3.32 6.58 15.34
CA ASN A 173 3.01 5.87 14.09
C ASN A 173 2.88 4.37 14.37
N VAL A 174 1.77 3.78 13.94
CA VAL A 174 1.59 2.34 13.87
C VAL A 174 2.64 1.76 12.93
N GLN A 175 3.47 0.88 13.47
CA GLN A 175 4.36 0.06 12.67
C GLN A 175 3.63 -1.20 12.19
N GLY A 176 4.16 -1.82 11.14
CA GLY A 176 3.77 -3.19 10.81
C GLY A 176 4.10 -4.15 11.95
N PHE A 177 3.61 -5.38 11.84
CA PHE A 177 4.01 -6.47 12.71
C PHE A 177 5.51 -6.73 12.59
N THR A 178 6.17 -7.12 13.68
CA THR A 178 7.51 -7.70 13.69
C THR A 178 7.46 -9.20 13.39
N ASP A 179 8.61 -9.85 13.24
CA ASP A 179 8.67 -11.30 13.07
C ASP A 179 8.07 -12.05 14.28
N ASP A 180 8.28 -11.52 15.49
CA ASP A 180 7.70 -12.07 16.72
C ASP A 180 6.18 -11.89 16.76
N ASP A 181 5.67 -10.73 16.31
CA ASP A 181 4.22 -10.48 16.21
C ASP A 181 3.58 -11.40 15.17
N ILE A 182 4.24 -11.63 14.03
CA ILE A 182 3.77 -12.56 13.01
C ILE A 182 3.66 -13.97 13.63
N LYS A 183 4.70 -14.42 14.34
CA LYS A 183 4.66 -15.72 15.04
C LYS A 183 3.49 -15.80 16.01
N ALA A 184 3.38 -14.83 16.92
CA ALA A 184 2.34 -14.82 17.95
C ALA A 184 0.92 -14.75 17.33
N TYR A 185 0.72 -13.93 16.30
CA TYR A 185 -0.56 -13.84 15.59
C TYR A 185 -0.95 -15.18 14.98
N THR A 186 0.00 -15.87 14.34
CA THR A 186 -0.28 -17.12 13.64
C THR A 186 -0.61 -18.25 14.60
N GLU A 187 0.13 -18.36 15.70
CA GLU A 187 -0.14 -19.32 16.78
C GLU A 187 -1.55 -19.11 17.35
N LYS A 188 -1.91 -17.87 17.69
CA LYS A 188 -3.24 -17.50 18.16
C LYS A 188 -4.34 -17.79 17.13
N TYR A 189 -4.14 -17.38 15.88
CA TYR A 189 -5.10 -17.57 14.79
C TYR A 189 -5.44 -19.05 14.56
N PHE A 190 -4.43 -19.93 14.46
CA PHE A 190 -4.68 -21.35 14.24
C PHE A 190 -5.16 -22.07 15.49
N SER A 191 -4.73 -21.64 16.69
CA SER A 191 -5.28 -22.14 17.96
C SER A 191 -6.77 -21.84 18.09
N TYR A 192 -7.19 -20.60 17.77
CA TYR A 192 -8.59 -20.19 17.74
C TYR A 192 -9.43 -21.08 16.82
N LEU A 193 -8.91 -21.37 15.62
CA LEU A 193 -9.56 -22.27 14.67
C LEU A 193 -9.43 -23.76 15.02
N LYS A 194 -8.80 -24.10 16.16
CA LYS A 194 -8.53 -25.47 16.62
C LYS A 194 -7.79 -26.31 15.56
N ARG A 195 -6.83 -25.69 14.87
CA ARG A 195 -5.98 -26.30 13.83
C ARG A 195 -4.58 -26.56 14.36
N THR A 196 -4.00 -27.69 13.99
CA THR A 196 -2.62 -28.07 14.37
C THR A 196 -1.55 -27.59 13.37
N THR A 197 -1.93 -26.90 12.30
CA THR A 197 -1.05 -26.51 11.19
C THR A 197 -0.20 -25.26 11.45
N ALA A 198 -0.31 -24.65 12.64
CA ALA A 198 0.38 -23.40 12.99
C ALA A 198 1.91 -23.48 12.85
N LYS A 199 2.52 -24.57 13.31
CA LYS A 199 3.98 -24.76 13.24
C LYS A 199 4.48 -24.83 11.80
N ASN A 200 3.79 -25.62 10.97
CA ASN A 200 4.12 -25.75 9.55
C ASN A 200 3.93 -24.43 8.79
N TYR A 201 2.96 -23.61 9.20
CA TYR A 201 2.74 -22.27 8.62
C TYR A 201 3.87 -21.31 8.97
N HIS A 202 4.30 -21.27 10.23
CA HIS A 202 5.34 -20.34 10.68
C HIS A 202 6.66 -20.61 9.95
N GLU A 203 7.07 -21.88 9.89
CA GLU A 203 8.25 -22.28 9.10
C GLU A 203 8.08 -21.92 7.63
N PHE A 204 6.89 -22.08 7.07
CA PHE A 204 6.61 -21.73 5.68
C PHE A 204 6.77 -20.22 5.38
N VAL A 205 6.23 -19.34 6.24
CA VAL A 205 6.34 -17.88 6.07
C VAL A 205 7.79 -17.42 6.27
N LEU A 206 8.49 -17.92 7.29
CA LEU A 206 9.88 -17.57 7.56
C LEU A 206 10.83 -18.03 6.44
N ASN A 207 10.57 -19.20 5.84
CA ASN A 207 11.37 -19.73 4.74
C ASN A 207 11.07 -19.05 3.39
N SER A 208 10.12 -18.12 3.35
CA SER A 208 9.70 -17.44 2.12
C SER A 208 9.88 -15.91 2.26
N PRO A 209 11.03 -15.34 1.80
CA PRO A 209 11.35 -13.93 2.00
C PRO A 209 10.29 -12.94 1.48
N GLN A 210 9.54 -13.30 0.44
CA GLN A 210 8.45 -12.47 -0.06
C GLN A 210 7.21 -12.48 0.84
N LEU A 211 6.89 -13.64 1.43
CA LEU A 211 5.78 -13.75 2.36
C LEU A 211 6.08 -12.98 3.63
N GLN A 212 7.31 -13.10 4.15
CA GLN A 212 7.75 -12.37 5.34
C GLN A 212 7.57 -10.86 5.16
N LYS A 213 8.07 -10.28 4.06
CA LYS A 213 7.92 -8.85 3.74
C LYS A 213 6.47 -8.38 3.76
N VAL A 214 5.56 -9.17 3.18
CA VAL A 214 4.14 -8.83 3.09
C VAL A 214 3.39 -9.11 4.40
N ALA A 215 3.82 -10.11 5.17
CA ALA A 215 3.24 -10.50 6.46
C ALA A 215 3.40 -9.44 7.54
N HIS A 216 4.37 -8.52 7.43
CA HIS A 216 4.44 -7.35 8.31
C HIS A 216 3.22 -6.43 8.19
N ILE A 217 2.40 -6.56 7.14
CA ILE A 217 1.13 -5.83 7.00
C ILE A 217 0.00 -6.70 7.59
N PRO A 218 -0.68 -6.29 8.69
CA PRO A 218 -1.64 -7.13 9.40
C PRO A 218 -2.77 -7.70 8.53
N VAL A 219 -3.37 -6.88 7.66
CA VAL A 219 -4.43 -7.35 6.73
C VAL A 219 -3.91 -8.39 5.74
N CYS A 220 -2.64 -8.28 5.32
CA CYS A 220 -2.03 -9.26 4.44
C CYS A 220 -1.72 -10.56 5.20
N LEU A 221 -1.16 -10.49 6.42
CA LEU A 221 -0.93 -11.67 7.25
C LEU A 221 -2.22 -12.47 7.47
N GLN A 222 -3.32 -11.79 7.79
CA GLN A 222 -4.61 -12.44 7.94
C GLN A 222 -5.04 -13.17 6.65
N LEU A 223 -4.90 -12.54 5.49
CA LEU A 223 -5.21 -13.17 4.20
C LEU A 223 -4.30 -14.37 3.90
N ILE A 224 -3.00 -14.28 4.22
CA ILE A 224 -2.07 -15.40 4.06
C ILE A 224 -2.47 -16.58 4.97
N CYS A 225 -2.86 -16.30 6.23
CA CYS A 225 -3.37 -17.34 7.15
C CYS A 225 -4.65 -18.01 6.63
N ILE A 226 -5.57 -17.22 6.07
CA ILE A 226 -6.80 -17.74 5.46
C ILE A 226 -6.50 -18.62 4.23
N LEU A 227 -5.59 -18.18 3.36
CA LEU A 227 -5.18 -18.95 2.19
C LEU A 227 -4.60 -20.30 2.60
N TRP A 228 -3.80 -20.32 3.67
CA TRP A 228 -3.24 -21.55 4.23
C TRP A 228 -4.29 -22.51 4.78
N ASP A 229 -5.30 -22.03 5.52
CA ASP A 229 -6.35 -22.89 6.08
C ASP A 229 -7.26 -23.50 5.00
N SER A 230 -7.45 -22.81 3.88
CA SER A 230 -8.48 -23.14 2.88
C SER A 230 -8.20 -24.33 1.95
N ASN A 231 -7.15 -25.13 2.18
CA ASN A 231 -6.64 -26.15 1.23
C ASN A 231 -6.34 -25.60 -0.19
N GLN A 232 -6.39 -24.28 -0.40
CA GLN A 232 -5.86 -23.58 -1.58
C GLN A 232 -4.35 -23.34 -1.46
N THR A 233 -3.68 -24.07 -0.56
CA THR A 233 -2.23 -24.10 -0.36
C THR A 233 -1.46 -24.57 -1.59
N ARG A 234 -2.14 -25.23 -2.55
CA ARG A 234 -1.55 -25.61 -3.85
C ARG A 234 -1.01 -24.37 -4.55
N GLY A 235 0.30 -24.15 -4.45
CA GLY A 235 1.01 -23.07 -5.12
C GLY A 235 1.57 -21.98 -4.19
N LEU A 236 1.17 -21.89 -2.91
CA LEU A 236 1.78 -20.92 -1.99
C LEU A 236 3.29 -21.16 -1.84
N ASN A 237 3.69 -22.43 -1.77
CA ASN A 237 5.08 -22.89 -1.75
C ASN A 237 5.89 -22.61 -3.01
N ILE A 238 5.23 -22.18 -4.09
CA ILE A 238 5.85 -21.86 -5.38
C ILE A 238 5.95 -20.33 -5.55
N ILE A 239 5.34 -19.54 -4.67
CA ILE A 239 5.37 -18.07 -4.73
C ILE A 239 6.80 -17.59 -4.50
N LYS A 240 7.38 -17.00 -5.55
CA LYS A 240 8.72 -16.40 -5.52
C LYS A 240 8.68 -14.87 -5.53
N LYS A 241 7.50 -14.30 -5.80
CA LYS A 241 7.31 -12.86 -6.01
C LYS A 241 6.12 -12.31 -5.23
N ALA A 242 6.17 -11.03 -4.84
CA ALA A 242 5.09 -10.41 -4.09
C ALA A 242 3.80 -10.33 -4.94
N GLY A 243 3.90 -9.97 -6.22
CA GLY A 243 2.74 -9.89 -7.12
C GLY A 243 1.95 -11.18 -7.23
N GLN A 244 2.62 -12.34 -7.25
CA GLN A 244 1.95 -13.65 -7.25
C GLN A 244 1.15 -13.90 -5.96
N LEU A 245 1.62 -13.41 -4.81
CA LEU A 245 0.88 -13.49 -3.56
C LEU A 245 -0.37 -12.60 -3.59
N TYR A 246 -0.22 -11.36 -4.07
CA TYR A 246 -1.35 -10.46 -4.22
C TYR A 246 -2.38 -10.99 -5.21
N GLU A 247 -1.95 -11.65 -6.28
CA GLU A 247 -2.82 -12.37 -7.21
C GLU A 247 -3.64 -13.44 -6.49
N LYS A 248 -2.99 -14.29 -5.68
CA LYS A 248 -3.68 -15.32 -4.90
C LYS A 248 -4.64 -14.76 -3.85
N MET A 249 -4.25 -13.72 -3.12
CA MET A 249 -5.12 -13.05 -2.16
C MET A 249 -6.35 -12.46 -2.84
N CYS A 250 -6.17 -11.86 -4.01
CA CYS A 250 -7.25 -11.27 -4.77
C CYS A 250 -8.15 -12.30 -5.44
N GLU A 251 -7.58 -13.38 -5.96
CA GLU A 251 -8.30 -14.53 -6.50
C GLU A 251 -9.22 -15.12 -5.41
N TYR A 252 -8.70 -15.29 -4.19
CA TYR A 252 -9.47 -15.75 -3.05
C TYR A 252 -10.63 -14.81 -2.71
N LEU A 253 -10.39 -13.49 -2.65
CA LEU A 253 -11.42 -12.50 -2.37
C LEU A 253 -12.51 -12.49 -3.46
N LEU A 254 -12.11 -12.61 -4.72
CA LEU A 254 -13.04 -12.70 -5.86
C LEU A 254 -13.89 -13.98 -5.78
N ARG A 255 -13.26 -15.15 -5.56
CA ARG A 255 -13.98 -16.42 -5.36
C ARG A 255 -15.00 -16.30 -4.24
N ARG A 256 -14.60 -15.73 -3.10
CA ARG A 256 -15.50 -15.52 -1.95
C ARG A 256 -16.70 -14.63 -2.31
N TYR A 257 -16.45 -13.52 -3.01
CA TYR A 257 -17.50 -12.62 -3.48
C TYR A 257 -18.49 -13.37 -4.40
N LEU A 258 -17.97 -14.13 -5.38
CA LEU A 258 -18.79 -14.90 -6.31
C LEU A 258 -19.62 -15.98 -5.61
N LEU A 259 -19.05 -16.69 -4.64
CA LEU A 259 -19.79 -17.68 -3.84
C LEU A 259 -20.90 -17.00 -3.01
N LYS A 260 -20.61 -15.85 -2.38
CA LYS A 260 -21.55 -15.18 -1.47
C LYS A 260 -22.69 -14.46 -2.19
N PHE A 261 -22.42 -13.82 -3.32
CA PHE A 261 -23.37 -12.92 -3.97
C PHE A 261 -23.89 -13.41 -5.34
N HIS A 262 -23.20 -14.37 -5.98
CA HIS A 262 -23.61 -14.94 -7.27
C HIS A 262 -24.04 -16.41 -7.18
N GLY A 263 -24.05 -16.99 -5.97
CA GLY A 263 -24.55 -18.36 -5.74
C GLY A 263 -23.79 -19.47 -6.48
N LEU A 264 -22.56 -19.20 -6.93
CA LEU A 264 -21.74 -20.19 -7.61
C LEU A 264 -21.29 -21.29 -6.64
N CYS A 265 -21.08 -22.50 -7.15
CA CYS A 265 -20.53 -23.61 -6.37
C CYS A 265 -19.00 -23.70 -6.53
N THR A 266 -18.32 -24.24 -5.52
CA THR A 266 -16.86 -24.42 -5.50
C THR A 266 -16.34 -25.22 -6.71
N SER A 267 -17.11 -26.21 -7.17
CA SER A 267 -16.80 -27.02 -8.36
C SER A 267 -16.78 -26.22 -9.66
N ALA A 268 -17.68 -25.24 -9.81
CA ALA A 268 -17.75 -24.38 -10.99
C ALA A 268 -16.54 -23.44 -11.13
N LEU A 269 -15.85 -23.18 -10.01
CA LEU A 269 -14.69 -22.30 -9.94
C LEU A 269 -13.34 -23.06 -9.95
N ALA A 270 -13.35 -24.40 -10.00
CA ALA A 270 -12.15 -25.20 -9.75
C ALA A 270 -11.12 -25.24 -10.89
N SER A 271 -11.48 -24.88 -12.14
CA SER A 271 -10.63 -25.12 -13.32
C SER A 271 -10.58 -24.00 -14.37
N LYS A 272 -11.20 -22.84 -14.11
CA LYS A 272 -11.11 -21.66 -14.98
C LYS A 272 -10.40 -20.52 -14.24
N ASP A 273 -9.61 -19.73 -14.97
CA ASP A 273 -9.11 -18.47 -14.44
C ASP A 273 -10.31 -17.62 -14.00
N VAL A 274 -10.45 -17.44 -12.69
CA VAL A 274 -11.61 -16.76 -12.10
C VAL A 274 -11.67 -15.31 -12.54
N PHE A 275 -10.53 -14.72 -12.92
CA PHE A 275 -10.46 -13.36 -13.45
C PHE A 275 -11.03 -13.24 -14.88
N GLU A 276 -11.21 -14.35 -15.59
CA GLU A 276 -11.89 -14.39 -16.91
C GLU A 276 -13.39 -14.63 -16.79
N HIS A 277 -13.90 -14.94 -15.59
CA HIS A 277 -15.32 -15.14 -15.37
C HIS A 277 -16.11 -13.88 -15.72
N SER A 278 -17.28 -14.02 -16.36
CA SER A 278 -18.12 -12.89 -16.79
C SER A 278 -18.57 -11.99 -15.64
N SER A 279 -18.70 -12.55 -14.43
CA SER A 279 -19.00 -11.83 -13.17
C SER A 279 -17.76 -11.23 -12.47
N ALA A 280 -16.55 -11.33 -13.02
CA ALA A 280 -15.33 -10.71 -12.48
C ALA A 280 -15.18 -9.23 -12.87
N LYS A 281 -16.19 -8.65 -13.55
CA LYS A 281 -16.23 -7.21 -13.91
C LYS A 281 -15.91 -6.25 -12.76
N PRO A 282 -16.37 -6.46 -11.50
CA PRO A 282 -16.02 -5.56 -10.40
C PRO A 282 -14.52 -5.46 -10.18
N TYR A 283 -13.79 -6.54 -10.43
CA TYR A 283 -12.34 -6.57 -10.31
C TYR A 283 -11.65 -5.73 -11.39
N ARG A 284 -12.17 -5.72 -12.62
CA ARG A 284 -11.69 -4.83 -13.70
C ARG A 284 -11.93 -3.36 -13.37
N ILE A 285 -13.03 -3.04 -12.70
CA ILE A 285 -13.30 -1.69 -12.19
C ILE A 285 -12.33 -1.33 -11.08
N LEU A 286 -12.07 -2.23 -10.11
CA LEU A 286 -11.07 -1.99 -9.06
C LEU A 286 -9.69 -1.67 -9.63
N GLU A 287 -9.25 -2.39 -10.67
CA GLU A 287 -8.01 -2.11 -11.38
C GLU A 287 -8.00 -0.70 -12.01
N TYR A 288 -9.08 -0.32 -12.70
CA TYR A 288 -9.23 1.02 -13.27
C TYR A 288 -9.21 2.12 -12.20
N LEU A 289 -9.98 1.94 -11.12
CA LEU A 289 -10.03 2.89 -10.01
C LEU A 289 -8.65 3.05 -9.35
N ALA A 290 -7.88 1.96 -9.22
CA ALA A 290 -6.53 2.02 -8.70
C ALA A 290 -5.59 2.86 -9.59
N PHE A 291 -5.74 2.73 -10.91
CA PHE A 291 -4.99 3.51 -11.89
C PHE A 291 -5.36 5.01 -11.86
N ILE A 292 -6.65 5.35 -11.83
CA ILE A 292 -7.11 6.75 -11.71
C ILE A 292 -6.64 7.42 -10.41
N ALA A 293 -6.68 6.68 -9.29
CA ALA A 293 -6.14 7.15 -8.03
C ALA A 293 -4.62 7.41 -8.11
N ALA A 294 -3.89 6.53 -8.80
CA ALA A 294 -2.46 6.70 -9.02
C ALA A 294 -2.13 7.94 -9.89
N GLN A 295 -2.91 8.21 -10.95
CA GLN A 295 -2.79 9.43 -11.78
C GLN A 295 -3.02 10.71 -10.98
N SER A 296 -4.05 10.70 -10.13
CA SER A 296 -4.45 11.87 -9.35
C SER A 296 -3.51 12.14 -8.19
N ASN A 297 -2.51 11.27 -7.97
CA ASN A 297 -1.55 11.36 -6.86
C ASN A 297 -2.21 11.32 -5.47
N ILE A 298 -3.45 10.83 -5.40
CA ILE A 298 -4.28 10.79 -4.21
C ILE A 298 -4.62 9.32 -3.94
N PHE A 299 -4.42 8.86 -2.70
CA PHE A 299 -4.74 7.48 -2.28
C PHE A 299 -6.24 7.25 -2.01
N ALA A 300 -7.03 8.28 -2.26
CA ALA A 300 -8.46 8.32 -2.13
C ALA A 300 -9.07 8.59 -3.50
N ILE A 301 -10.16 7.90 -3.79
CA ILE A 301 -10.91 8.06 -5.03
C ILE A 301 -12.13 8.90 -4.71
N ASN A 302 -12.31 9.99 -5.42
CA ASN A 302 -13.48 10.85 -5.27
C ASN A 302 -14.64 10.32 -6.11
N GLY A 303 -15.86 10.60 -5.68
CA GLY A 303 -17.09 10.24 -6.35
C GLY A 303 -17.18 10.65 -7.82
N GLU A 304 -16.65 11.82 -8.16
CA GLU A 304 -16.57 12.32 -9.55
C GLU A 304 -15.85 11.34 -10.48
N GLN A 305 -14.85 10.63 -9.97
CA GLN A 305 -14.07 9.65 -10.73
C GLN A 305 -14.83 8.35 -10.97
N ILE A 306 -15.96 8.17 -10.27
CA ILE A 306 -16.78 6.96 -10.24
C ILE A 306 -18.13 7.19 -10.94
N SER A 307 -18.50 8.44 -11.25
CA SER A 307 -19.82 8.80 -11.81
C SER A 307 -20.21 8.06 -13.10
N ASN A 308 -19.22 7.56 -13.84
CA ASN A 308 -19.43 6.83 -15.09
C ASN A 308 -19.64 5.31 -14.90
N ILE A 309 -19.58 4.81 -13.65
CA ILE A 309 -19.81 3.41 -13.29
C ILE A 309 -21.26 3.27 -12.86
N THR A 310 -21.96 2.24 -13.37
CA THR A 310 -23.35 1.99 -12.97
C THR A 310 -23.44 1.61 -11.49
N ASP A 311 -24.51 2.05 -10.82
CA ASP A 311 -24.72 1.82 -9.38
C ASP A 311 -24.61 0.35 -9.00
N GLN A 312 -25.19 -0.55 -9.81
CA GLN A 312 -25.14 -1.99 -9.57
C GLN A 312 -23.70 -2.53 -9.58
N LEU A 313 -22.91 -2.14 -10.59
CA LEU A 313 -21.52 -2.58 -10.70
C LEU A 313 -20.66 -1.97 -9.59
N PHE A 314 -20.99 -0.77 -9.15
CA PHE A 314 -20.30 -0.14 -8.03
C PHE A 314 -20.61 -0.82 -6.69
N MET A 315 -21.86 -1.23 -6.47
CA MET A 315 -22.23 -2.04 -5.30
C MET A 315 -21.46 -3.36 -5.29
N ASP A 316 -21.31 -4.00 -6.45
CA ASP A 316 -20.49 -5.21 -6.58
C ASP A 316 -19.01 -4.95 -6.22
N VAL A 317 -18.45 -3.80 -6.62
CA VAL A 317 -17.10 -3.37 -6.25
C VAL A 317 -16.96 -3.22 -4.73
N LEU A 318 -17.93 -2.61 -4.04
CA LEU A 318 -17.90 -2.49 -2.58
C LEU A 318 -18.07 -3.85 -1.90
N GLN A 319 -18.93 -4.72 -2.43
CA GLN A 319 -19.17 -6.07 -1.90
C GLN A 319 -17.97 -7.02 -2.08
N SER A 320 -17.08 -6.75 -3.05
CA SER A 320 -15.81 -7.46 -3.18
C SER A 320 -14.93 -7.35 -1.92
N GLY A 321 -15.13 -6.29 -1.12
CA GLY A 321 -14.39 -6.02 0.10
C GLY A 321 -13.00 -5.41 -0.10
N LEU A 322 -12.57 -5.13 -1.34
CA LEU A 322 -11.27 -4.53 -1.65
C LEU A 322 -11.27 -3.00 -1.62
N LEU A 323 -12.45 -2.38 -1.82
CA LEU A 323 -12.66 -0.94 -1.73
C LEU A 323 -13.62 -0.63 -0.58
N LYS A 324 -13.29 0.39 0.20
CA LYS A 324 -14.06 0.88 1.35
C LYS A 324 -14.46 2.34 1.11
N GLN A 325 -15.63 2.71 1.60
CA GLN A 325 -16.15 4.07 1.55
C GLN A 325 -15.91 4.77 2.89
N LYS A 326 -15.50 6.04 2.85
CA LYS A 326 -15.13 6.87 4.00
C LYS A 326 -16.30 7.22 4.93
N SER A 327 -17.52 7.25 4.41
CA SER A 327 -18.76 7.44 5.17
C SER A 327 -19.91 6.76 4.41
N LYS A 328 -20.83 6.07 5.10
CA LYS A 328 -22.14 5.72 4.52
C LYS A 328 -23.01 6.96 4.49
N ASP A 329 -22.60 7.99 3.77
CA ASP A 329 -23.52 9.06 3.48
C ASP A 329 -24.45 8.61 2.36
N HIS A 330 -25.74 8.42 2.68
CA HIS A 330 -26.79 8.29 1.68
C HIS A 330 -27.06 9.65 1.00
N SER A 331 -26.02 10.41 0.63
CA SER A 331 -26.20 11.24 -0.55
C SER A 331 -26.33 10.22 -1.70
N PRO A 332 -27.47 10.18 -2.41
CA PRO A 332 -27.61 9.33 -3.59
C PRO A 332 -26.62 9.75 -4.70
N VAL A 333 -25.86 10.80 -4.47
CA VAL A 333 -24.91 11.39 -5.39
C VAL A 333 -23.52 10.84 -5.07
N LEU A 334 -23.07 9.89 -5.90
CA LEU A 334 -21.73 9.30 -5.81
C LEU A 334 -20.62 10.35 -5.65
N VAL A 335 -20.78 11.52 -6.30
CA VAL A 335 -19.84 12.66 -6.41
C VAL A 335 -19.22 13.11 -5.07
N GLU A 336 -19.98 13.11 -3.98
CA GLU A 336 -19.51 13.63 -2.69
C GLU A 336 -18.75 12.58 -1.85
N ASN A 337 -18.75 11.31 -2.29
CA ASN A 337 -18.16 10.22 -1.54
C ASN A 337 -16.66 10.07 -1.82
N VAL A 338 -15.94 9.56 -0.80
CA VAL A 338 -14.51 9.28 -0.88
C VAL A 338 -14.28 7.80 -0.59
N TYR A 339 -13.47 7.14 -1.41
CA TYR A 339 -13.23 5.69 -1.35
C TYR A 339 -11.74 5.37 -1.24
N TYR A 340 -11.41 4.24 -0.62
CA TYR A 340 -10.04 3.80 -0.40
C TYR A 340 -9.91 2.28 -0.45
N PHE A 341 -8.76 1.78 -0.91
CA PHE A 341 -8.47 0.35 -0.88
C PHE A 341 -8.20 -0.13 0.55
N ILE A 342 -8.42 -1.42 0.81
CA ILE A 342 -8.17 -2.02 2.13
C ILE A 342 -6.76 -1.77 2.68
N HIS A 343 -5.77 -1.69 1.79
CA HIS A 343 -4.41 -1.26 2.05
C HIS A 343 -3.80 -0.74 0.76
N ARG A 344 -2.84 0.19 0.86
CA ARG A 344 -2.20 0.84 -0.30
C ARG A 344 -1.52 -0.15 -1.26
N SER A 345 -0.92 -1.22 -0.75
CA SER A 345 -0.30 -2.24 -1.59
C SER A 345 -1.29 -2.96 -2.51
N PHE A 346 -2.57 -3.09 -2.13
CA PHE A 346 -3.60 -3.62 -3.03
C PHE A 346 -3.91 -2.64 -4.16
N GLN A 347 -3.96 -1.33 -3.87
CA GLN A 347 -4.09 -0.30 -4.90
C GLN A 347 -2.89 -0.35 -5.87
N GLU A 348 -1.67 -0.45 -5.35
CA GLU A 348 -0.46 -0.50 -6.17
C GLU A 348 -0.42 -1.76 -7.05
N TYR A 349 -0.82 -2.91 -6.52
CA TYR A 349 -0.95 -4.16 -7.27
C TYR A 349 -2.03 -4.07 -8.36
N LEU A 350 -3.23 -3.60 -8.02
CA LEU A 350 -4.35 -3.46 -8.96
C LEU A 350 -4.04 -2.47 -10.08
N CYS A 351 -3.33 -1.39 -9.78
CA CYS A 351 -2.83 -0.45 -10.78
C CYS A 351 -1.86 -1.14 -11.75
N ALA A 352 -0.98 -2.03 -11.24
CA ALA A 352 -0.07 -2.80 -12.09
C ALA A 352 -0.83 -3.76 -13.02
N CYS A 353 -1.87 -4.43 -12.51
CA CYS A 353 -2.76 -5.27 -13.31
C CYS A 353 -3.46 -4.49 -14.44
N TYR A 354 -3.94 -3.27 -14.14
CA TYR A 354 -4.53 -2.39 -15.14
C TYR A 354 -3.54 -2.06 -16.24
N MET A 355 -2.35 -1.57 -15.88
CA MET A 355 -1.31 -1.21 -16.84
C MET A 355 -0.91 -2.40 -17.71
N ARG A 356 -0.71 -3.58 -17.12
CA ARG A 356 -0.39 -4.81 -17.85
C ARG A 356 -1.40 -5.09 -18.95
N ARG A 357 -2.71 -5.08 -18.61
CA ARG A 357 -3.76 -5.40 -19.57
C ARG A 357 -3.85 -4.34 -20.67
N GLU A 358 -3.88 -3.06 -20.29
CA GLU A 358 -4.16 -1.99 -21.26
C GLU A 358 -2.96 -1.66 -22.16
N LEU A 359 -1.72 -1.99 -21.76
CA LEU A 359 -0.55 -1.89 -22.65
C LEU A 359 -0.64 -2.79 -23.89
N THR A 360 -1.38 -3.88 -23.80
CA THR A 360 -1.60 -4.82 -24.91
C THR A 360 -3.06 -4.85 -25.37
N SER A 361 -3.90 -3.91 -24.93
CA SER A 361 -5.30 -3.90 -25.33
C SER A 361 -5.46 -3.38 -26.76
N THR A 362 -6.54 -3.81 -27.42
CA THR A 362 -6.90 -3.33 -28.76
C THR A 362 -7.45 -1.91 -28.76
N CYS A 363 -7.76 -1.35 -27.58
CA CYS A 363 -8.23 0.02 -27.43
C CYS A 363 -7.04 0.98 -27.39
N VAL A 364 -6.78 1.61 -28.54
CA VAL A 364 -5.66 2.52 -28.76
C VAL A 364 -5.67 3.70 -27.77
N GLU A 365 -6.85 4.17 -27.38
CA GLU A 365 -7.02 5.29 -26.44
C GLU A 365 -6.48 4.93 -25.05
N LYS A 366 -6.91 3.78 -24.51
CA LYS A 366 -6.45 3.29 -23.19
C LYS A 366 -4.97 2.93 -23.20
N GLN A 367 -4.51 2.30 -24.27
CA GLN A 367 -3.08 1.99 -24.44
C GLN A 367 -2.24 3.28 -24.39
N LYS A 368 -2.63 4.32 -25.16
CA LYS A 368 -1.95 5.62 -25.16
C LYS A 368 -2.00 6.30 -23.78
N GLU A 369 -3.10 6.18 -23.06
CA GLU A 369 -3.25 6.71 -21.71
C GLU A 369 -2.24 6.10 -20.74
N VAL A 370 -2.13 4.76 -20.71
CA VAL A 370 -1.15 4.08 -19.86
C VAL A 370 0.29 4.43 -20.26
N ILE A 371 0.58 4.49 -21.56
CA ILE A 371 1.92 4.88 -22.04
C ILE A 371 2.27 6.31 -21.60
N ARG A 372 1.33 7.26 -21.66
CA ARG A 372 1.55 8.62 -21.14
C ARG A 372 1.76 8.62 -19.64
N PHE A 373 0.91 7.91 -18.90
CA PHE A 373 1.03 7.76 -17.45
C PHE A 373 2.42 7.26 -17.04
N LEU A 374 2.90 6.17 -17.67
CA LEU A 374 4.24 5.62 -17.42
C LEU A 374 5.33 6.65 -17.67
N ALA A 375 5.29 7.34 -18.81
CA ALA A 375 6.26 8.38 -19.16
C ALA A 375 6.30 9.53 -18.15
N ASP A 376 5.13 9.91 -17.63
CA ASP A 376 4.98 10.99 -16.67
C ASP A 376 5.34 10.61 -15.24
N HIS A 377 5.15 9.34 -14.88
CA HIS A 377 5.26 8.87 -13.51
C HIS A 377 6.54 8.06 -13.24
N LYS A 378 7.38 7.82 -14.24
CA LYS A 378 8.67 7.09 -14.16
C LYS A 378 9.72 7.63 -13.18
N TYR A 379 9.49 8.77 -12.54
CA TYR A 379 10.41 9.34 -11.54
C TYR A 379 9.82 9.36 -10.14
N PHE A 380 8.51 9.13 -10.00
CA PHE A 380 7.87 9.22 -8.70
C PHE A 380 8.23 8.01 -7.86
N ARG A 381 8.87 8.25 -6.71
CA ARG A 381 9.28 7.19 -5.77
C ARG A 381 8.10 6.29 -5.37
N ARG A 382 6.89 6.85 -5.26
CA ARG A 382 5.66 6.09 -4.95
C ARG A 382 5.31 5.02 -5.99
N MET A 383 5.75 5.15 -7.24
CA MET A 383 5.45 4.16 -8.27
C MET A 383 6.35 2.93 -8.23
N ARG A 384 7.41 2.96 -7.40
CA ARG A 384 8.35 1.84 -7.31
C ARG A 384 7.65 0.52 -7.03
N GLN A 385 6.75 0.50 -6.04
CA GLN A 385 6.04 -0.72 -5.66
C GLN A 385 5.08 -1.21 -6.76
N THR A 386 4.36 -0.28 -7.41
CA THR A 386 3.50 -0.62 -8.56
C THR A 386 4.32 -1.19 -9.72
N PHE A 387 5.49 -0.63 -10.04
CA PHE A 387 6.33 -1.17 -11.10
C PHE A 387 6.92 -2.51 -10.70
N GLN A 388 7.31 -2.71 -9.45
CA GLN A 388 7.71 -4.02 -8.96
C GLN A 388 6.59 -5.05 -9.14
N PHE A 389 5.35 -4.72 -8.77
CA PHE A 389 4.20 -5.60 -9.06
C PHE A 389 4.01 -5.84 -10.55
N PHE A 390 4.19 -4.82 -11.39
CA PHE A 390 4.16 -4.98 -12.84
C PHE A 390 5.23 -5.98 -13.31
N PHE A 391 6.42 -5.96 -12.71
CA PHE A 391 7.49 -6.93 -12.97
C PHE A 391 7.25 -8.34 -12.43
N ASP A 392 6.43 -8.44 -11.39
CA ASP A 392 6.07 -9.71 -10.80
C ASP A 392 5.02 -10.49 -11.61
N LEU A 393 4.15 -9.77 -12.32
CA LEU A 393 3.08 -10.34 -13.14
C LEU A 393 3.60 -11.00 -14.42
N ASP A 394 2.91 -12.05 -14.86
CA ASP A 394 3.12 -12.66 -16.18
C ASP A 394 2.76 -11.67 -17.30
N ARG A 395 3.61 -11.59 -18.33
CA ARG A 395 3.58 -10.54 -19.37
C ARG A 395 4.09 -11.07 -20.69
N SER A 396 3.47 -10.61 -21.78
CA SER A 396 3.98 -10.85 -23.12
C SER A 396 5.15 -9.91 -23.48
N ASP A 397 5.97 -10.32 -24.45
CA ASP A 397 7.02 -9.48 -25.03
C ASP A 397 6.49 -8.16 -25.58
N ALA A 398 5.28 -8.17 -26.13
CA ALA A 398 4.60 -6.98 -26.61
C ALA A 398 4.33 -5.99 -25.47
N CYS A 399 3.82 -6.47 -24.32
CA CYS A 399 3.59 -5.65 -23.13
C CYS A 399 4.90 -5.00 -22.65
N MET A 400 5.98 -5.80 -22.59
CA MET A 400 7.30 -5.32 -22.18
C MET A 400 7.89 -4.30 -23.15
N LYS A 401 7.71 -4.50 -24.45
CA LYS A 401 8.14 -3.54 -25.48
C LYS A 401 7.46 -2.19 -25.30
N GLU A 402 6.13 -2.18 -25.10
CA GLU A 402 5.38 -0.94 -24.89
C GLU A 402 5.75 -0.25 -23.57
N PHE A 403 5.96 -1.02 -22.49
CA PHE A 403 6.44 -0.48 -21.22
C PHE A 403 7.79 0.22 -21.39
N TRP A 404 8.78 -0.44 -21.98
CA TRP A 404 10.11 0.16 -22.18
C TRP A 404 10.08 1.34 -23.15
N SER A 405 9.25 1.28 -24.18
CA SER A 405 8.98 2.42 -25.07
C SER A 405 8.45 3.62 -24.31
N ALA A 406 7.50 3.41 -23.38
CA ALA A 406 6.92 4.46 -22.55
C ALA A 406 7.94 5.07 -21.57
N ILE A 407 8.67 4.22 -20.86
CA ILE A 407 9.69 4.66 -19.90
C ILE A 407 10.81 5.41 -20.62
N GLY A 408 11.29 4.89 -21.75
CA GLY A 408 12.38 5.47 -22.56
C GLY A 408 12.02 6.75 -23.33
N ARG A 409 10.79 7.29 -23.17
CA ARG A 409 10.45 8.63 -23.68
C ARG A 409 11.33 9.71 -23.05
N GLU A 410 11.26 10.92 -23.59
CA GLU A 410 12.16 12.02 -23.26
C GLU A 410 12.39 12.20 -21.74
N PRO A 411 13.65 12.37 -21.29
CA PRO A 411 13.96 12.66 -19.89
C PRO A 411 13.38 14.00 -19.46
N ARG A 412 13.00 14.09 -18.18
CA ARG A 412 12.58 15.38 -17.59
C ARG A 412 13.76 16.19 -17.08
N ASP A 413 14.90 15.54 -16.85
CA ASP A 413 16.14 16.18 -16.47
C ASP A 413 16.97 16.55 -17.70
N LEU A 414 17.59 17.74 -17.64
CA LEU A 414 18.40 18.32 -18.71
C LEU A 414 19.50 17.37 -19.22
N ILE A 415 20.10 16.62 -18.28
CA ILE A 415 21.29 15.77 -18.49
C ILE A 415 20.93 14.27 -18.53
N GLY A 416 19.70 13.88 -18.22
CA GLY A 416 19.23 12.48 -18.33
C GLY A 416 19.84 11.47 -17.33
N LEU A 417 20.65 11.91 -16.36
CA LEU A 417 21.27 11.03 -15.36
C LEU A 417 20.25 10.44 -14.38
N ARG A 418 19.27 11.22 -13.92
CA ARG A 418 18.20 10.70 -13.06
C ARG A 418 17.30 9.76 -13.84
N HIS A 419 17.11 10.04 -15.13
CA HIS A 419 16.42 9.14 -16.04
C HIS A 419 17.14 7.81 -16.17
N PHE A 420 18.44 7.84 -16.43
CA PHE A 420 19.31 6.67 -16.52
C PHE A 420 19.28 5.83 -15.24
N SER A 421 19.55 6.45 -14.09
CA SER A 421 19.56 5.76 -12.79
C SER A 421 18.21 5.09 -12.48
N ARG A 422 17.10 5.75 -12.82
CA ARG A 422 15.76 5.17 -12.64
C ARG A 422 15.47 4.03 -13.60
N MET A 423 15.85 4.15 -14.87
CA MET A 423 15.75 3.06 -15.83
C MET A 423 16.54 1.84 -15.37
N MET A 424 17.77 2.05 -14.89
CA MET A 424 18.62 0.97 -14.38
C MET A 424 17.99 0.32 -13.14
N GLN A 425 17.44 1.11 -12.23
CA GLN A 425 16.73 0.58 -11.08
C GLN A 425 15.52 -0.27 -11.48
N TYR A 426 14.69 0.18 -12.42
CA TYR A 426 13.56 -0.61 -12.92
C TYR A 426 13.99 -1.84 -13.70
N PHE A 427 15.13 -1.74 -14.38
CA PHE A 427 15.76 -2.86 -15.05
C PHE A 427 16.20 -3.92 -14.03
N LEU A 428 16.94 -3.54 -12.97
CA LEU A 428 17.35 -4.45 -11.91
C LEU A 428 16.14 -5.03 -11.16
N ASP A 429 15.18 -4.20 -10.78
CA ASP A 429 13.94 -4.62 -10.12
C ASP A 429 13.15 -5.59 -11.04
N GLY A 430 13.25 -5.42 -12.37
CA GLY A 430 12.56 -6.24 -13.38
C GLY A 430 13.29 -7.51 -13.83
N THR A 431 14.62 -7.58 -13.67
CA THR A 431 15.46 -8.68 -14.15
C THR A 431 16.06 -9.54 -13.04
N CYS A 432 15.87 -9.19 -11.77
CA CYS A 432 16.17 -10.08 -10.62
C CYS A 432 15.58 -11.50 -10.73
N VAL A 433 14.67 -11.76 -11.68
CA VAL A 433 13.96 -13.05 -11.82
C VAL A 433 13.89 -13.57 -13.27
N LEU A 434 14.73 -13.08 -14.18
CA LEU A 434 14.81 -13.60 -15.56
C LEU A 434 15.92 -14.66 -15.70
N GLU A 435 15.72 -15.63 -16.58
CA GLU A 435 16.78 -16.53 -17.02
C GLU A 435 17.90 -15.73 -17.72
N THR A 436 19.12 -16.26 -17.72
CA THR A 436 20.33 -15.55 -18.19
C THR A 436 20.22 -15.00 -19.62
N GLU A 437 19.46 -15.67 -20.48
CA GLU A 437 19.29 -15.28 -21.88
C GLU A 437 18.34 -14.07 -22.04
N ASP A 438 17.24 -14.05 -21.29
CA ASP A 438 16.30 -12.93 -21.24
C ASP A 438 16.92 -11.68 -20.60
N LYS A 439 17.76 -11.87 -19.58
CA LYS A 439 18.60 -10.79 -19.04
C LYS A 439 19.43 -10.17 -20.17
N THR A 440 20.19 -10.98 -20.89
CA THR A 440 21.08 -10.51 -21.97
C THR A 440 20.34 -9.73 -23.07
N ASN A 441 19.15 -10.18 -23.48
CA ASN A 441 18.34 -9.49 -24.50
C ASN A 441 17.79 -8.13 -24.04
N ILE A 442 17.34 -8.03 -22.79
CA ILE A 442 16.86 -6.75 -22.24
C ILE A 442 18.04 -5.83 -21.88
N HIS A 443 19.21 -6.37 -21.48
CA HIS A 443 20.46 -5.61 -21.31
C HIS A 443 20.83 -4.90 -22.61
N ARG A 444 20.88 -5.64 -23.73
CA ARG A 444 21.21 -5.10 -25.06
C ARG A 444 20.25 -3.97 -25.46
N ARG A 445 18.95 -4.17 -25.29
CA ARG A 445 17.93 -3.12 -25.57
C ARG A 445 18.10 -1.87 -24.71
N THR A 446 18.44 -2.04 -23.43
CA THR A 446 18.67 -0.92 -22.51
C THR A 446 19.91 -0.13 -22.93
N ILE A 447 21.01 -0.82 -23.23
CA ILE A 447 22.24 -0.24 -23.76
C ILE A 447 21.97 0.50 -25.07
N ASP A 448 21.15 -0.03 -25.98
CA ASP A 448 20.80 0.64 -27.24
C ASP A 448 19.97 1.91 -27.05
N VAL A 449 19.13 1.97 -26.01
CA VAL A 449 18.39 3.20 -25.63
C VAL A 449 19.36 4.23 -25.06
N ILE A 450 20.30 3.79 -24.20
CA ILE A 450 21.36 4.63 -23.63
C ILE A 450 22.26 5.19 -24.72
N LYS A 451 22.73 4.34 -25.66
CA LYS A 451 23.53 4.73 -26.83
C LYS A 451 22.81 5.79 -27.64
N ARG A 452 21.54 5.58 -28.01
CA ARG A 452 20.75 6.57 -28.75
C ARG A 452 20.60 7.90 -28.02
N TRP A 453 20.56 7.88 -26.70
CA TRP A 453 20.39 9.08 -25.89
C TRP A 453 21.70 9.88 -25.74
N ILE A 454 22.82 9.20 -25.47
CA ILE A 454 24.16 9.80 -25.38
C ILE A 454 24.65 10.28 -26.74
N LEU A 455 24.35 9.54 -27.82
CA LEU A 455 24.83 9.82 -29.18
C LEU A 455 23.93 10.77 -29.97
N ASN A 456 22.77 11.18 -29.43
CA ASN A 456 21.90 12.14 -30.09
C ASN A 456 22.58 13.53 -30.12
N LYS A 457 23.06 13.91 -31.31
CA LYS A 457 23.95 15.06 -31.59
C LYS A 457 23.38 16.45 -31.26
N ASP A 458 22.08 16.58 -30.97
CA ASP A 458 21.40 17.88 -30.86
C ASP A 458 21.40 18.49 -29.45
N ARG A 459 21.96 17.82 -28.44
CA ARG A 459 22.11 18.39 -27.09
C ARG A 459 23.58 18.76 -26.84
N ARG A 460 23.88 20.06 -26.89
CA ARG A 460 25.22 20.60 -26.59
C ARG A 460 25.59 20.29 -25.13
N PRO A 461 26.69 19.58 -24.84
CA PRO A 461 27.15 19.35 -23.48
C PRO A 461 27.87 20.61 -22.97
N HIS A 462 27.32 21.25 -21.94
CA HIS A 462 28.06 22.25 -21.17
C HIS A 462 28.66 21.60 -19.92
N ASP A 463 30.00 21.62 -19.90
CA ASP A 463 30.94 21.75 -18.77
C ASP A 463 30.92 20.71 -17.63
N SER A 464 32.06 20.01 -17.51
CA SER A 464 32.77 19.40 -16.35
C SER A 464 32.03 18.72 -15.18
N ALA A 465 30.77 19.02 -14.89
CA ALA A 465 29.96 18.36 -13.86
C ALA A 465 29.53 16.93 -14.28
N ASN A 466 29.49 16.65 -15.58
CA ASN A 466 29.08 15.34 -16.12
C ASN A 466 30.09 14.22 -15.83
N PHE A 467 31.36 14.54 -15.55
CA PHE A 467 32.42 13.56 -15.41
C PHE A 467 32.40 12.86 -14.02
N TYR A 468 32.32 13.65 -12.95
CA TYR A 468 32.22 13.14 -11.58
C TYR A 468 30.92 12.39 -11.28
N LEU A 469 29.86 12.64 -12.07
CA LEU A 469 28.54 12.01 -11.87
C LEU A 469 28.42 10.64 -12.54
N VAL A 470 29.25 10.35 -13.56
CA VAL A 470 29.37 9.01 -14.16
C VAL A 470 30.16 8.08 -13.24
N GLU A 471 31.23 8.58 -12.60
CA GLU A 471 31.95 7.85 -11.53
C GLU A 471 31.01 7.42 -10.39
N TRP A 472 30.14 8.33 -9.93
CA TRP A 472 29.17 8.03 -8.86
C TRP A 472 28.10 7.01 -9.26
N SER A 473 27.83 6.86 -10.55
CA SER A 473 26.92 5.83 -11.06
C SER A 473 27.64 4.50 -11.30
N ILE A 474 28.95 4.50 -11.54
CA ILE A 474 29.79 3.30 -11.60
C ILE A 474 29.90 2.62 -10.21
N ASP A 475 29.95 3.38 -9.12
CA ASP A 475 29.93 2.81 -7.75
C ASP A 475 28.62 2.05 -7.42
N VAL A 476 27.51 2.38 -8.10
CA VAL A 476 26.22 1.68 -7.99
C VAL A 476 26.15 0.44 -8.90
N ILE A 477 27.02 0.37 -9.92
CA ILE A 477 27.08 -0.68 -10.94
C ILE A 477 28.23 -1.64 -10.55
N SER A 478 28.09 -2.32 -9.42
CA SER A 478 29.10 -3.27 -8.93
C SER A 478 28.99 -4.68 -9.56
N GLU A 479 28.32 -4.84 -10.70
CA GLU A 479 28.24 -6.12 -11.40
C GLU A 479 29.21 -6.12 -12.58
N GLN A 480 30.26 -6.93 -12.47
CA GLN A 480 31.35 -7.14 -13.46
C GLN A 480 30.85 -7.27 -14.92
N ILE A 481 29.65 -7.82 -15.09
CA ILE A 481 28.96 -8.01 -16.38
C ILE A 481 28.71 -6.68 -17.11
N TRP A 482 28.43 -5.60 -16.37
CA TRP A 482 28.23 -4.27 -16.96
C TRP A 482 29.55 -3.62 -17.37
N LEU A 483 30.63 -3.81 -16.62
CA LEU A 483 31.95 -3.37 -17.01
C LEU A 483 32.40 -4.07 -18.30
N ASP A 484 32.11 -5.36 -18.45
CA ASP A 484 32.48 -6.12 -19.64
C ASP A 484 31.62 -5.77 -20.86
N ALA A 485 30.31 -5.52 -20.68
CA ALA A 485 29.45 -4.98 -21.74
C ALA A 485 29.81 -3.53 -22.14
N PHE A 486 30.26 -2.70 -21.18
CA PHE A 486 30.80 -1.38 -21.48
C PHE A 486 32.15 -1.45 -22.22
N LYS A 487 32.99 -2.47 -21.95
CA LYS A 487 34.28 -2.70 -22.62
C LYS A 487 34.13 -3.10 -24.09
N GLU A 488 33.16 -3.94 -24.43
CA GLU A 488 33.00 -4.40 -25.82
C GLU A 488 32.45 -3.30 -26.76
N ASP A 489 31.64 -2.37 -26.23
CA ASP A 489 30.82 -1.50 -27.09
C ASP A 489 31.27 -0.02 -27.15
N LEU A 490 32.15 0.45 -26.26
CA LEU A 490 32.67 1.83 -26.27
C LEU A 490 34.02 2.00 -27.00
N PHE A 491 34.58 0.91 -27.54
CA PHE A 491 35.72 0.97 -28.48
C PHE A 491 35.29 1.29 -29.93
N ILE A 492 34.15 1.95 -30.12
CA ILE A 492 33.89 2.68 -31.37
C ILE A 492 34.68 3.99 -31.28
N GLU A 493 35.75 4.06 -32.06
CA GLU A 493 36.72 5.16 -32.15
C GLU A 493 36.11 6.54 -31.89
N ILE A 494 36.40 7.10 -30.71
CA ILE A 494 36.14 8.51 -30.43
C ILE A 494 37.04 9.32 -31.38
N PRO A 495 36.47 10.21 -32.22
CA PRO A 495 37.23 11.04 -33.16
C PRO A 495 38.36 11.78 -32.42
N SER A 496 39.53 11.86 -33.04
CA SER A 496 40.76 12.49 -32.52
C SER A 496 40.54 13.90 -31.94
N GLU A 497 39.53 14.62 -32.44
CA GLU A 497 39.13 15.96 -31.99
C GLU A 497 38.59 16.02 -30.56
N ARG A 498 38.12 14.89 -29.99
CA ARG A 498 37.61 14.82 -28.60
C ARG A 498 38.61 14.24 -27.59
N ARG A 499 39.83 13.89 -28.02
CA ARG A 499 40.91 13.38 -27.14
C ARG A 499 41.49 14.45 -26.21
N TYR A 500 41.12 15.72 -26.40
CA TYR A 500 41.63 16.86 -25.64
C TYR A 500 41.08 17.00 -24.21
N PHE A 501 40.12 16.16 -23.79
CA PHE A 501 39.43 16.33 -22.50
C PHE A 501 39.96 15.46 -21.34
N MET A 502 40.96 14.61 -21.56
CA MET A 502 41.43 13.64 -20.55
C MET A 502 42.95 13.34 -20.62
N PRO A 503 43.89 14.28 -20.38
CA PRO A 503 45.33 14.01 -20.50
C PRO A 503 45.85 12.93 -19.52
N GLU A 504 45.23 12.81 -18.35
CA GLU A 504 45.70 11.99 -17.24
C GLU A 504 45.33 10.49 -17.40
N LEU A 505 44.17 10.21 -17.99
CA LEU A 505 43.70 8.85 -18.31
C LEU A 505 44.50 8.20 -19.44
N TRP A 506 45.07 9.01 -20.33
CA TRP A 506 45.91 8.57 -21.45
C TRP A 506 47.41 8.73 -21.19
N SER A 507 47.82 8.95 -19.94
CA SER A 507 49.23 8.92 -19.57
C SER A 507 49.81 7.53 -19.85
N GLU A 508 51.05 7.46 -20.36
CA GLU A 508 51.70 6.17 -20.69
C GLU A 508 51.70 5.19 -19.51
N ARG A 509 51.74 5.72 -18.28
CA ARG A 509 51.72 4.93 -17.04
C ARG A 509 50.39 4.20 -16.83
N ASN A 510 49.26 4.89 -17.01
CA ASN A 510 47.92 4.31 -16.86
C ASN A 510 47.58 3.35 -18.01
N ILE A 511 48.06 3.65 -19.22
CA ILE A 511 47.95 2.74 -20.37
C ILE A 511 48.79 1.46 -20.14
N HIS A 512 49.96 1.59 -19.51
CA HIS A 512 50.82 0.46 -19.18
C HIS A 512 50.26 -0.40 -18.03
N GLU A 513 49.64 0.21 -17.01
CA GLU A 513 48.92 -0.51 -15.95
C GLU A 513 47.68 -1.23 -16.48
N LEU A 514 46.88 -0.59 -17.34
CA LEU A 514 45.76 -1.24 -18.03
C LEU A 514 46.24 -2.39 -18.94
N ARG A 515 47.35 -2.20 -19.67
CA ARG A 515 47.95 -3.30 -20.45
C ARG A 515 48.50 -4.43 -19.59
N ASN A 516 49.04 -4.16 -18.40
CA ASN A 516 49.55 -5.20 -17.51
C ASN A 516 48.42 -5.95 -16.79
N ILE A 517 47.29 -5.30 -16.48
CA ILE A 517 46.11 -5.94 -15.88
C ILE A 517 45.37 -6.81 -16.90
N TYR A 518 45.36 -6.43 -18.18
CA TYR A 518 44.54 -7.09 -19.21
C TYR A 518 45.34 -7.77 -20.35
N GLY A 519 46.67 -7.79 -20.27
CA GLY A 519 47.59 -8.24 -21.32
C GLY A 519 47.80 -9.75 -21.46
N GLN A 520 47.00 -10.59 -20.80
CA GLN A 520 47.11 -12.06 -20.90
C GLN A 520 45.90 -12.71 -21.56
N ILE A 521 45.30 -12.06 -22.56
CA ILE A 521 44.35 -12.74 -23.45
C ILE A 521 45.06 -12.92 -24.80
N PRO A 522 45.43 -14.17 -25.17
CA PRO A 522 46.02 -14.44 -26.48
C PRO A 522 45.03 -14.02 -27.55
N LYS A 523 45.52 -13.26 -28.54
CA LYS A 523 44.78 -13.01 -29.78
C LYS A 523 44.96 -14.22 -30.68
N ASP A 524 44.04 -15.18 -30.58
CA ASP A 524 43.67 -16.08 -31.67
C ASP A 524 42.13 -16.11 -31.77
#